data_AF-A0A3M1SM34-F1
#
_entry.id   AF-A0A3M1SM34-F1
#
_cell.length_a   1.000
_cell.length_b   1.000
_cell.length_c   1.000
_cell.angle_alpha   90.00
_cell.angle_beta   90.00
_cell.angle_gamma   90.00
#
_symmetry.space_group_name_H-M   'P 1'
#
loop_
_entity.id
_entity.type
_entity.pdbx_description
1 polymer ?
#
loop_
_entity_poly.entity_id
_entity_poly.type
_entity_poly.pdbx_seq_one_letter_code
_entity_poly.pdbx_strand_id
1 'polypeptide(L)'
;MTGMGVICPLGSSPEALWEALREKRSGVGPLTTLPEGAVPVRCAAAADQFTGHIKEFGDLPAEKKKTIRKGLKVMCREIQMGVAAAELAIADARLADAGFEPARIGVAFGSDYMITEPDEFTEPVKACLGEDGSFDYARW
;
A
#
# COMPACT_ATOMS: atom_id res chain seq x y z
N MET A 1 4.34 23.56 -2.63
CA MET A 1 3.90 22.30 -2.00
C MET A 1 3.77 22.58 -0.51
N THR A 2 2.63 22.28 0.11
CA THR A 2 2.35 22.62 1.53
C THR A 2 2.40 21.43 2.48
N GLY A 3 2.36 20.21 1.96
CA GLY A 3 2.59 18.99 2.73
C GLY A 3 3.07 17.84 1.86
N MET A 4 3.73 16.88 2.49
CA MET A 4 4.31 15.70 1.84
C MET A 4 4.04 14.44 2.67
N GLY A 5 3.70 13.36 1.99
CA GLY A 5 3.58 12.03 2.57
C GLY A 5 4.28 11.03 1.66
N VAL A 6 5.01 10.10 2.26
CA VAL A 6 5.87 9.16 1.55
C VAL A 6 5.66 7.78 2.12
N ILE A 7 5.55 6.79 1.24
CA ILE A 7 5.66 5.37 1.59
C ILE A 7 6.56 4.75 0.55
N CYS A 8 7.75 4.33 0.97
CA CYS A 8 8.74 3.78 0.06
C CYS A 8 9.70 2.81 0.79
N PRO A 9 10.55 2.07 0.05
CA PRO A 9 11.50 1.13 0.63
C PRO A 9 12.53 1.75 1.59
N LEU A 10 12.74 3.06 1.50
CA LEU A 10 13.68 3.80 2.36
C LEU A 10 13.02 4.39 3.61
N GLY A 11 11.70 4.30 3.73
CA GLY A 11 10.95 4.80 4.88
C GLY A 11 9.56 5.32 4.52
N SER A 12 8.75 5.52 5.57
CA SER A 12 7.37 6.01 5.48
C SER A 12 7.20 7.45 5.97
N SER A 13 8.27 8.25 5.97
CA SER A 13 8.21 9.69 6.24
C SER A 13 9.24 10.45 5.37
N PRO A 14 9.00 11.75 5.10
CA PRO A 14 9.97 12.58 4.38
C PRO A 14 11.34 12.63 5.06
N GLU A 15 11.40 12.67 6.39
CA GLU A 15 12.64 12.71 7.17
C GLU A 15 13.40 11.38 7.05
N ALA A 16 12.70 10.26 7.18
CA ALA A 16 13.30 8.93 7.05
C ALA A 16 13.88 8.71 5.64
N LEU A 17 13.15 9.12 4.60
CA LEU A 17 13.61 9.10 3.22
C LEU A 17 14.85 10.02 3.05
N TRP A 18 14.78 11.25 3.55
CA TRP A 18 15.87 12.22 3.41
C TRP A 18 17.16 11.75 4.06
N GLU A 19 17.10 11.24 5.29
CA GLU A 19 18.27 10.68 5.97
C GLU A 19 18.83 9.46 5.21
N ALA A 20 17.97 8.56 4.73
CA ALA A 20 18.40 7.42 3.93
C ALA A 20 19.16 7.83 2.66
N LEU A 21 18.65 8.86 1.96
CA LEU A 21 19.29 9.39 0.76
C LEU A 21 20.63 10.07 1.08
N ARG A 22 20.69 10.86 2.16
CA ARG A 22 21.94 11.51 2.61
C ARG A 22 23.02 10.49 2.97
N GLU A 23 22.63 9.40 3.61
CA GLU A 23 23.51 8.30 3.99
C GLU A 23 23.81 7.34 2.82
N LYS A 24 23.21 7.56 1.64
CA LYS A 24 23.34 6.69 0.46
C LYS A 24 22.90 5.24 0.75
N ARG A 25 21.90 5.06 1.61
CA ARG A 25 21.32 3.74 1.90
C ARG A 25 20.53 3.25 0.69
N SER A 26 20.73 1.99 0.32
CA SER A 26 19.92 1.30 -0.69
C SER A 26 18.67 0.72 -0.04
N GLY A 27 17.52 0.87 -0.71
CA GLY A 27 16.27 0.20 -0.34
C GLY A 27 16.12 -1.18 -0.99
N VAL A 28 17.08 -1.59 -1.82
CA VAL A 28 17.09 -2.90 -2.46
C VAL A 28 17.59 -3.95 -1.46
N GLY A 29 16.78 -4.99 -1.26
CA GLY A 29 17.12 -6.15 -0.44
C GLY A 29 16.65 -7.46 -1.08
N PRO A 30 16.80 -8.59 -0.36
CA PRO A 30 16.23 -9.87 -0.78
C PRO A 30 14.71 -9.77 -0.99
N LEU A 31 14.18 -10.42 -2.03
CA LEU A 31 12.74 -10.50 -2.24
C LEU A 31 12.13 -11.43 -1.18
N THR A 32 11.31 -10.89 -0.29
CA THR A 32 10.67 -11.62 0.83
C THR A 32 9.18 -11.89 0.61
N THR A 33 8.56 -11.26 -0.38
CA THR A 33 7.12 -11.36 -0.66
C THR A 33 6.74 -12.66 -1.37
N LEU A 34 7.70 -13.37 -1.94
CA LEU A 34 7.50 -14.66 -2.60
C LEU A 34 8.45 -15.71 -2.04
N PRO A 35 8.06 -17.00 -2.03
CA PRO A 35 8.96 -18.08 -1.67
C PRO A 35 10.25 -18.06 -2.51
N GLU A 36 11.37 -18.45 -1.90
CA GLU A 36 12.65 -18.50 -2.59
C GLU A 36 12.57 -19.43 -3.81
N GLY A 37 13.02 -18.95 -4.96
CA GLY A 37 13.01 -19.71 -6.21
C GLY A 37 11.68 -19.73 -6.97
N ALA A 38 10.60 -19.13 -6.44
CA ALA A 38 9.30 -19.05 -7.14
C ALA A 38 9.37 -18.26 -8.46
N VAL A 39 10.26 -17.26 -8.52
CA VAL A 39 10.56 -16.45 -9.71
C VAL A 39 12.07 -16.32 -9.87
N PRO A 40 12.62 -15.99 -11.06
CA PRO A 40 14.06 -15.77 -11.24
C PRO A 40 14.59 -14.51 -10.52
N VAL A 41 13.70 -13.58 -10.16
CA VAL A 41 14.04 -12.37 -9.40
C VAL A 41 14.45 -12.75 -7.96
N ARG A 42 15.51 -12.13 -7.45
CA ARG A 42 16.07 -12.40 -6.10
C ARG A 42 16.11 -11.18 -5.19
N CYS A 43 16.07 -9.99 -5.77
CA CYS A 43 16.10 -8.73 -5.04
C CYS A 43 15.02 -7.78 -5.53
N ALA A 44 14.51 -6.97 -4.61
CA ALA A 44 13.53 -5.94 -4.89
C ALA A 44 13.71 -4.78 -3.91
N ALA A 45 13.10 -3.64 -4.22
CA ALA A 45 12.95 -2.55 -3.28
C ALA A 45 11.46 -2.49 -2.88
N ALA A 46 11.07 -3.37 -1.97
CA ALA A 46 9.70 -3.42 -1.46
C ALA A 46 9.54 -2.43 -0.29
N ALA A 47 8.37 -1.79 -0.20
CA ALA A 47 8.04 -0.91 0.91
C ALA A 47 7.59 -1.74 2.13
N ASP A 48 8.48 -2.59 2.66
CA ASP A 48 8.15 -3.63 3.65
C ASP A 48 7.73 -3.08 5.02
N GLN A 49 8.07 -1.82 5.31
CA GLN A 49 7.63 -1.14 6.53
C GLN A 49 6.13 -0.82 6.51
N PHE A 50 5.49 -0.82 5.33
CA PHE A 50 4.07 -0.62 5.20
C PHE A 50 3.33 -1.97 5.18
N THR A 51 2.56 -2.20 6.23
CA THR A 51 1.76 -3.40 6.44
C THR A 51 0.29 -3.21 6.11
N GLY A 52 -0.13 -1.97 5.80
CA GLY A 52 -1.53 -1.62 5.64
C GLY A 52 -2.26 -1.43 6.98
N HIS A 53 -1.55 -1.49 8.11
CA HIS A 53 -2.15 -1.29 9.41
C HIS A 53 -2.59 0.17 9.57
N ILE A 54 -3.79 0.40 10.10
CA ILE A 54 -4.41 1.74 10.18
C ILE A 54 -3.58 2.83 10.87
N LYS A 55 -2.60 2.45 11.70
CA LYS A 55 -1.67 3.39 12.35
C LYS A 55 -0.70 4.05 11.36
N GLU A 56 -0.48 3.43 10.21
CA GLU A 56 0.43 3.88 9.15
C GLU A 56 -0.22 4.94 8.24
N PHE A 57 -1.50 5.28 8.46
CA PHE A 57 -2.25 6.31 7.74
C PHE A 57 -2.24 7.67 8.47
N GLY A 58 -1.44 7.81 9.53
CA GLY A 58 -1.38 9.00 10.38
C GLY A 58 -2.41 9.01 11.51
N ASP A 59 -2.40 10.09 12.29
CA ASP A 59 -3.36 10.26 13.38
C ASP A 59 -4.69 10.84 12.88
N LEU A 60 -5.61 9.93 12.56
CA LEU A 60 -6.90 10.27 11.99
C LEU A 60 -8.04 10.18 13.02
N PRO A 61 -9.13 10.97 12.86
CA PRO A 61 -10.34 10.80 13.65
C PRO A 61 -10.92 9.38 13.54
N ALA A 62 -11.62 8.93 14.59
CA ALA A 62 -12.13 7.56 14.69
C ALA A 62 -13.02 7.15 13.50
N GLU A 63 -13.88 8.05 13.02
CA GLU A 63 -14.76 7.78 11.86
C GLU A 63 -13.97 7.63 10.56
N LYS A 64 -12.88 8.40 10.38
CA LYS A 64 -12.00 8.26 9.22
C LYS A 64 -11.22 6.95 9.28
N LYS A 65 -10.69 6.59 10.46
CA LYS A 65 -10.05 5.28 10.71
C LYS A 65 -10.99 4.12 10.38
N LYS A 66 -12.27 4.22 10.78
CA LYS A 66 -13.31 3.23 10.47
C LYS A 66 -13.61 3.13 8.98
N THR A 67 -13.70 4.26 8.29
CA THR A 67 -13.95 4.32 6.85
C THR A 67 -12.80 3.69 6.07
N ILE A 68 -11.55 4.04 6.39
CA ILE A 68 -10.37 3.46 5.76
C ILE A 68 -10.34 1.95 5.98
N ARG A 69 -10.51 1.46 7.22
CA ARG A 69 -10.55 0.00 7.50
C ARG A 69 -11.58 -0.77 6.67
N LYS A 70 -12.73 -0.16 6.38
CA LYS A 70 -13.73 -0.78 5.50
C LYS A 70 -13.23 -0.80 4.05
N GLY A 71 -12.63 0.31 3.60
CA GLY A 71 -12.03 0.42 2.27
C GLY A 71 -10.88 -0.54 2.02
N LEU A 72 -10.01 -0.78 3.02
CA LEU A 72 -8.85 -1.68 2.89
C LEU A 72 -9.23 -3.09 2.42
N LYS A 73 -10.44 -3.57 2.74
CA LYS A 73 -10.93 -4.89 2.32
C LYS A 73 -11.13 -5.04 0.80
N VAL A 74 -11.14 -3.92 0.07
CA VAL A 74 -11.39 -3.86 -1.38
C VAL A 74 -10.33 -3.03 -2.09
N MET A 75 -9.17 -2.82 -1.47
CA MET A 75 -8.05 -2.07 -2.02
C MET A 75 -6.86 -3.00 -2.23
N CYS A 76 -6.29 -3.00 -3.44
CA CYS A 76 -4.97 -3.57 -3.66
C CYS A 76 -3.90 -2.75 -2.91
N ARG A 77 -2.72 -3.35 -2.70
CA ARG A 77 -1.63 -2.75 -1.93
C ARG A 77 -1.22 -1.36 -2.41
N GLU A 78 -1.25 -1.11 -3.72
CA GLU A 78 -0.89 0.20 -4.29
C GLU A 78 -1.87 1.30 -3.89
N ILE A 79 -3.17 0.99 -3.89
CA ILE A 79 -4.21 1.94 -3.44
C ILE A 79 -4.05 2.19 -1.95
N GLN A 80 -3.77 1.16 -1.14
CA GLN A 80 -3.57 1.31 0.29
C GLN A 80 -2.39 2.26 0.60
N MET A 81 -1.25 2.07 -0.08
CA MET A 81 -0.09 2.96 0.04
C MET A 81 -0.42 4.38 -0.44
N GLY A 82 -1.13 4.53 -1.56
CA GLY A 82 -1.55 5.83 -2.08
C GLY A 82 -2.43 6.61 -1.11
N VAL A 83 -3.42 5.95 -0.51
CA VAL A 83 -4.29 6.56 0.51
C VAL A 83 -3.50 6.93 1.76
N ALA A 84 -2.65 6.04 2.26
CA ALA A 84 -1.83 6.33 3.44
C ALA A 84 -0.87 7.52 3.20
N ALA A 85 -0.17 7.55 2.07
CA ALA A 85 0.69 8.66 1.70
C ALA A 85 -0.10 9.98 1.55
N ALA A 86 -1.30 9.95 0.96
CA ALA A 86 -2.15 11.12 0.84
C ALA A 86 -2.63 11.64 2.21
N GLU A 87 -3.03 10.76 3.13
CA GLU A 87 -3.42 11.14 4.49
C GLU A 87 -2.27 11.75 5.28
N LEU A 88 -1.06 11.19 5.15
CA LEU A 88 0.16 11.77 5.74
C LEU A 88 0.45 13.17 5.17
N ALA A 89 0.32 13.36 3.85
CA ALA A 89 0.52 14.66 3.20
C ALA A 89 -0.52 15.71 3.64
N ILE A 90 -1.78 15.29 3.80
CA ILE A 90 -2.88 16.14 4.29
C ILE A 90 -2.61 16.59 5.73
N ALA A 91 -2.14 15.67 6.58
CA ALA A 91 -1.79 15.96 7.96
C ALA A 91 -0.58 16.91 8.06
N ASP A 92 0.47 16.67 7.27
CA ASP A 92 1.65 17.53 7.19
C ASP A 92 1.28 18.95 6.72
N ALA A 93 0.40 19.06 5.72
CA ALA A 93 -0.15 20.34 5.27
C ALA A 93 -1.07 21.03 6.28
N ARG A 94 -1.47 20.35 7.35
CA ARG A 94 -2.49 20.80 8.32
C ARG A 94 -3.77 21.29 7.63
N LEU A 95 -4.17 20.59 6.58
CA LEU A 95 -5.23 21.05 5.67
C LEU A 95 -6.58 21.25 6.38
N ALA A 96 -6.86 20.44 7.41
CA ALA A 96 -8.08 20.53 8.21
C ALA A 96 -8.23 21.88 8.93
N ASP A 97 -7.12 22.49 9.36
CA ASP A 97 -7.12 23.77 10.08
C ASP A 97 -7.22 24.97 9.13
N ALA A 98 -7.00 24.74 7.83
CA ALA A 98 -6.91 25.80 6.83
C ALA A 98 -8.27 26.25 6.27
N GLY A 99 -9.37 25.58 6.63
CA GLY A 99 -10.74 26.04 6.32
C GLY A 99 -11.09 26.07 4.83
N PHE A 100 -10.48 25.20 4.02
CA PHE A 100 -10.74 25.16 2.58
C PHE A 100 -12.16 24.69 2.24
N GLU A 101 -12.79 25.37 1.28
CA GLU A 101 -14.06 24.95 0.67
C GLU A 101 -13.89 23.59 -0.03
N PRO A 102 -14.65 22.53 0.36
CA PRO A 102 -14.47 21.19 -0.19
C PRO A 102 -14.58 21.13 -1.73
N ALA A 103 -15.45 21.96 -2.33
CA ALA A 103 -15.61 22.04 -3.79
C ALA A 103 -14.37 22.59 -4.53
N ARG A 104 -13.38 23.10 -3.80
CA ARG A 104 -12.10 23.61 -4.33
C ARG A 104 -10.95 22.64 -4.13
N ILE A 105 -11.21 21.45 -3.57
CA ILE A 105 -10.22 20.40 -3.36
C ILE A 105 -10.42 19.33 -4.43
N GLY A 106 -9.34 18.98 -5.13
CA GLY A 106 -9.32 17.91 -6.13
C GLY A 106 -8.21 16.91 -5.83
N VAL A 107 -8.30 15.74 -6.47
CA VAL A 107 -7.27 14.70 -6.41
C VAL A 107 -6.81 14.39 -7.82
N ALA A 108 -5.50 14.40 -8.02
CA ALA A 108 -4.85 13.82 -9.19
C ALA A 108 -3.96 12.69 -8.69
N PHE A 109 -4.32 11.46 -9.02
CA PHE A 109 -3.62 10.25 -8.59
C PHE A 109 -3.30 9.39 -9.82
N GLY A 110 -2.06 8.93 -9.92
CA GLY A 110 -1.58 8.08 -10.99
C GLY A 110 -0.97 6.80 -10.44
N SER A 111 -1.28 5.67 -11.08
CA SER A 111 -0.62 4.39 -10.87
C SER A 111 -0.41 3.74 -12.24
N ASP A 112 0.72 3.06 -12.41
CA ASP A 112 0.99 2.27 -13.61
C ASP A 112 0.18 0.97 -13.57
N TYR A 113 0.43 0.14 -12.56
CA TYR A 113 -0.31 -1.07 -12.29
C TYR A 113 -1.02 -1.00 -10.95
N MET A 114 -2.18 -1.64 -10.87
CA MET A 114 -2.89 -1.99 -9.65
C MET A 114 -3.11 -3.49 -9.72
N ILE A 115 -2.47 -4.24 -8.83
CA ILE A 115 -2.37 -5.69 -8.97
C ILE A 115 -3.15 -6.35 -7.85
N THR A 116 -4.06 -7.24 -8.22
CA THR A 116 -4.71 -8.16 -7.30
C THR A 116 -3.67 -9.12 -6.73
N GLU A 117 -3.62 -9.25 -5.40
CA GLU A 117 -2.64 -10.14 -4.78
C GLU A 117 -2.94 -11.61 -5.14
N PRO A 118 -1.92 -12.45 -5.39
CA PRO A 118 -2.13 -13.87 -5.69
C PRO A 118 -3.00 -14.58 -4.66
N ASP A 119 -2.90 -14.18 -3.39
CA ASP A 119 -3.65 -14.74 -2.27
C ASP A 119 -5.17 -14.56 -2.44
N GLU A 120 -5.63 -13.51 -3.12
CA GLU A 120 -7.06 -13.30 -3.40
C GLU A 120 -7.66 -14.40 -4.29
N PHE A 121 -6.83 -15.08 -5.10
CA PHE A 121 -7.27 -16.20 -5.94
C PHE A 121 -7.23 -17.54 -5.20
N THR A 122 -6.65 -17.61 -4.00
CA THR A 122 -6.39 -18.88 -3.31
C THR A 122 -7.67 -19.64 -2.98
N GLU A 123 -8.66 -18.99 -2.38
CA GLU A 123 -9.91 -19.65 -1.99
C GLU A 123 -10.76 -20.09 -3.20
N PRO A 124 -10.95 -19.25 -4.24
CA PRO A 124 -11.57 -19.69 -5.50
C PRO A 124 -10.85 -20.89 -6.14
N VAL A 125 -9.52 -20.86 -6.19
CA VAL A 125 -8.74 -21.96 -6.78
C VAL A 125 -8.95 -23.25 -5.98
N LYS A 126 -8.87 -23.19 -4.64
CA LYS A 126 -9.16 -24.35 -3.77
C LYS A 126 -10.57 -24.89 -3.98
N ALA A 127 -11.55 -24.01 -4.16
CA ALA A 127 -12.93 -24.40 -4.41
C ALA A 127 -13.13 -25.13 -5.74
N CYS A 128 -12.13 -25.12 -6.63
CA CYS A 128 -12.14 -25.82 -7.91
C CYS A 128 -11.27 -27.09 -7.90
N LEU A 129 -10.60 -27.43 -6.80
CA LEU A 129 -9.81 -28.66 -6.71
C LEU A 129 -10.71 -29.88 -6.44
N GLY A 130 -10.47 -30.97 -7.18
CA GLY A 130 -11.03 -32.30 -6.91
C GLY A 130 -10.30 -33.01 -5.76
N GLU A 131 -10.83 -34.16 -5.32
CA GLU A 131 -10.23 -34.97 -4.24
C GLU A 131 -8.82 -35.47 -4.58
N ASP A 132 -8.50 -35.60 -5.87
CA ASP A 132 -7.20 -36.00 -6.39
C ASP A 132 -6.22 -34.83 -6.58
N GLY A 133 -6.64 -33.60 -6.25
CA GLY A 133 -5.87 -32.38 -6.45
C GLY A 133 -5.86 -31.86 -7.89
N SER A 134 -6.63 -32.47 -8.80
CA SER A 134 -6.83 -31.93 -10.16
C SER A 134 -7.73 -30.70 -10.14
N PHE A 135 -7.51 -29.76 -11.06
CA PHE A 135 -8.33 -28.57 -11.19
C PHE A 135 -9.54 -28.85 -12.09
N ASP A 136 -10.75 -28.62 -11.57
CA ASP A 136 -12.02 -28.75 -12.29
C ASP A 136 -12.48 -27.39 -12.81
N TYR A 137 -12.29 -27.17 -14.11
CA TYR A 137 -12.69 -25.94 -14.80
C TYR A 137 -14.20 -25.68 -14.80
N ALA A 138 -15.05 -26.70 -14.58
CA ALA A 138 -16.50 -26.49 -14.54
C ALA A 138 -16.97 -25.85 -13.22
N ARG A 139 -16.12 -25.82 -12.19
CA ARG A 139 -16.40 -25.23 -10.87
C ARG A 139 -15.89 -23.79 -10.71
N TRP A 140 -15.15 -23.29 -11.71
CA TRP A 140 -14.56 -21.94 -11.72
C TRP A 140 -15.55 -20.85 -12.10
#